data_AF-A0A838HQC3-F1
#
_entry.id   AF-A0A838HQC3-F1
#
_cell.length_a   1.000
_cell.length_b   1.000
_cell.length_c   1.000
_cell.angle_alpha   90.00
_cell.angle_beta   90.00
_cell.angle_gamma   90.00
#
_symmetry.space_group_name_H-M   'P 1'
#
loop_
_entity.id
_entity.type
_entity.pdbx_description
1 polymer ?
#
loop_
_entity_poly.entity_id
_entity_poly.type
_entity_poly.pdbx_seq_one_letter_code
_entity_poly.pdbx_strand_id
1 'polypeptide(L)'
;MRGTTPRPSAVCAGSPVTGACRLVIVVLVVLASIGCARLGGEAFQPTHNQVLPLGPDMMIGQTFRATSAELAGADLLVATFAQPADPAGKLEVVLRDAGTGQALRTVTVAGSQVPNNAWLPIRFHPPVTAPERAAIEVRWTSPRPIGLYASAPPPDGTGESQERLTENPYPHGTLLRDGEIADGDLAFRVLGLHGGRALPRVILGLLGGIASAVRGRPLFGVVWLGGLAGSVALAVFGFRRQRSAR
;
A
#
# COMPACT_ATOMS: atom_id res chain seq x y z
N MET A 1 65.08 -50.26 9.36
CA MET A 1 63.89 -51.09 9.69
C MET A 1 62.73 -50.12 9.91
N ARG A 2 61.87 -49.93 8.90
CA ARG A 2 60.51 -50.50 8.74
C ARG A 2 59.48 -50.02 9.80
N GLY A 3 58.41 -49.41 9.28
CA GLY A 3 57.08 -49.25 9.90
C GLY A 3 56.87 -47.91 10.59
N THR A 4 55.77 -47.16 10.46
CA THR A 4 54.51 -47.28 9.71
C THR A 4 53.74 -45.98 9.99
N THR A 5 53.01 -45.45 9.00
CA THR A 5 52.07 -44.32 9.13
C THR A 5 50.98 -44.56 10.19
N PRO A 6 50.33 -43.49 10.69
CA PRO A 6 48.95 -43.26 10.25
C PRO A 6 48.62 -41.80 9.91
N ARG A 7 47.81 -41.62 8.85
CA ARG A 7 46.89 -40.48 8.71
C ARG A 7 45.74 -40.64 9.74
N PRO A 8 45.12 -39.53 10.16
CA PRO A 8 43.72 -39.41 9.80
C PRO A 8 43.35 -38.06 9.19
N SER A 9 42.52 -38.17 8.16
CA SER A 9 41.69 -37.17 7.53
C SER A 9 40.66 -36.57 8.50
N ALA A 10 40.31 -35.29 8.32
CA ALA A 10 38.96 -34.72 8.41
C ALA A 10 39.12 -33.19 8.37
N VAL A 11 39.01 -32.54 7.20
CA VAL A 11 37.73 -32.00 6.71
C VAL A 11 36.93 -31.38 7.86
N CYS A 12 37.24 -30.13 8.23
CA CYS A 12 36.27 -29.27 8.88
C CYS A 12 35.19 -28.92 7.84
N ALA A 13 34.24 -29.82 7.69
CA ALA A 13 32.99 -29.56 7.00
C ALA A 13 32.28 -28.43 7.73
N GLY A 14 32.07 -27.31 7.02
CA GLY A 14 31.23 -26.22 7.49
C GLY A 14 29.88 -26.77 7.91
N SER A 15 29.53 -26.59 9.19
CA SER A 15 28.32 -27.14 9.78
C SER A 15 27.09 -26.65 9.00
N PRO A 16 26.22 -27.54 8.49
CA PRO A 16 25.03 -27.19 7.71
C PRO A 16 23.99 -26.40 8.51
N VAL A 17 24.15 -26.34 9.85
CA VAL A 17 23.24 -25.70 10.79
C VAL A 17 23.25 -24.18 10.67
N THR A 18 24.39 -23.59 10.28
CA THR A 18 24.53 -22.14 10.08
C THR A 18 23.80 -21.64 8.83
N GLY A 19 23.67 -22.48 7.80
CA GLY A 19 22.97 -22.15 6.56
C GLY A 19 21.45 -22.12 6.73
N ALA A 20 20.89 -23.12 7.43
CA ALA A 20 19.45 -23.22 7.66
C ALA A 20 18.91 -22.08 8.54
N CYS A 21 19.64 -21.69 9.59
CA CYS A 21 19.24 -20.59 10.47
C CYS A 21 19.27 -19.22 9.74
N ARG A 22 20.26 -19.00 8.86
CA ARG A 22 20.32 -17.82 7.99
C ARG A 22 19.19 -17.80 6.96
N LEU A 23 18.85 -18.96 6.38
CA LEU A 23 17.76 -19.07 5.40
C LEU A 23 16.40 -18.70 6.02
N VAL A 24 16.10 -19.18 7.23
CA VAL A 24 14.84 -18.87 7.93
C VAL A 24 14.72 -17.39 8.25
N ILE A 25 15.81 -16.74 8.69
CA ILE A 25 15.82 -15.30 8.95
C ILE A 25 15.61 -14.53 7.64
N VAL A 26 16.27 -14.92 6.55
CA VAL A 26 16.08 -14.29 5.23
C VAL A 26 14.64 -14.44 4.75
N VAL A 27 14.05 -15.63 4.87
CA VAL A 27 12.65 -15.88 4.48
C VAL A 27 11.68 -15.06 5.33
N LEU A 28 11.90 -14.96 6.64
CA LEU A 28 11.08 -14.12 7.53
C LEU A 28 11.24 -12.64 7.23
N VAL A 29 12.45 -12.16 6.94
CA VAL A 29 12.71 -10.78 6.52
C VAL A 29 12.06 -10.49 5.18
N VAL A 30 12.14 -11.39 4.21
CA VAL A 30 11.49 -11.27 2.89
C VAL A 30 9.96 -11.28 3.03
N LEU A 31 9.39 -12.18 3.84
CA LEU A 31 7.94 -12.21 4.10
C LEU A 31 7.47 -10.96 4.86
N ALA A 32 8.24 -10.49 5.84
CA ALA A 32 7.94 -9.27 6.59
C ALA A 32 8.08 -8.01 5.71
N SER A 33 9.03 -7.97 4.78
CA SER A 33 9.22 -6.84 3.87
C SER A 33 8.20 -6.84 2.72
N ILE A 34 7.81 -8.01 2.19
CA ILE A 34 6.67 -8.13 1.26
C ILE A 34 5.36 -7.75 1.96
N GLY A 35 5.22 -8.11 3.25
CA GLY A 35 4.10 -7.70 4.09
C GLY A 35 4.07 -6.19 4.36
N CYS A 36 5.18 -5.60 4.77
CA CYS A 36 5.29 -4.16 5.04
C CYS A 36 5.13 -3.32 3.77
N ALA A 37 5.65 -3.78 2.62
CA ALA A 37 5.50 -3.08 1.35
C ALA A 37 4.04 -3.06 0.85
N ARG A 38 3.20 -4.01 1.28
CA ARG A 38 1.75 -4.02 0.98
C ARG A 38 0.89 -3.27 1.99
N LEU A 39 1.42 -2.94 3.17
CA LEU A 39 0.69 -2.26 4.26
C LEU A 39 0.88 -0.74 4.26
N GLY A 40 1.71 -0.20 3.37
CA GLY A 40 1.99 1.24 3.29
C GLY A 40 0.93 2.08 2.56
N GLY A 41 -0.11 1.45 2.00
CA GLY A 41 -1.22 2.14 1.33
C GLY A 41 -2.56 1.55 1.75
N GLU A 42 -3.53 2.40 2.01
CA GLU A 42 -4.89 2.00 2.39
C GLU A 42 -5.57 1.11 1.33
N ALA A 43 -6.51 0.27 1.76
CA ALA A 43 -7.15 -0.72 0.91
C ALA A 43 -8.01 -0.04 -0.18
N PHE A 44 -7.72 -0.37 -1.43
CA PHE A 44 -8.51 0.04 -2.60
C PHE A 44 -9.48 -1.09 -2.97
N GLN A 45 -10.79 -0.81 -3.03
CA GLN A 45 -11.80 -1.76 -3.50
C GLN A 45 -12.71 -1.14 -4.55
N PRO A 46 -12.60 -1.53 -5.85
CA PRO A 46 -13.53 -1.09 -6.86
C PRO A 46 -14.57 -2.17 -7.18
N THR A 47 -15.84 -1.86 -6.99
CA THR A 47 -16.96 -2.64 -7.54
C THR A 47 -17.56 -1.98 -8.80
N HIS A 48 -17.41 -0.66 -8.98
CA HIS A 48 -17.73 0.09 -10.21
C HIS A 48 -16.78 1.29 -10.39
N ASN A 49 -16.06 1.36 -11.50
CA ASN A 49 -15.09 2.45 -11.79
C ASN A 49 -15.55 3.28 -13.00
N GLN A 50 -15.65 4.60 -12.81
CA GLN A 50 -15.81 5.58 -13.89
C GLN A 50 -14.59 6.50 -13.94
N VAL A 51 -14.26 6.99 -15.13
CA VAL A 51 -13.25 8.04 -15.29
C VAL A 51 -13.94 9.40 -15.21
N LEU A 52 -13.54 10.22 -14.24
CA LEU A 52 -13.94 11.62 -14.12
C LEU A 52 -13.04 12.46 -15.02
N PRO A 53 -13.58 13.12 -16.06
CA PRO A 53 -12.79 14.01 -16.90
C PRO A 53 -12.27 15.19 -16.08
N LEU A 54 -10.99 15.51 -16.25
CA LEU A 54 -10.33 16.67 -15.65
C LEU A 54 -9.98 17.62 -16.80
N GLY A 55 -10.86 18.61 -16.99
CA GLY A 55 -10.73 19.63 -18.04
C GLY A 55 -9.70 20.72 -17.70
N PRO A 56 -9.54 21.73 -18.59
CA PRO A 56 -8.62 22.83 -18.38
C PRO A 56 -9.01 23.62 -17.14
N ASP A 57 -8.06 23.77 -16.21
CA ASP A 57 -8.19 24.50 -14.94
C ASP A 57 -9.27 23.96 -13.99
N MET A 58 -9.86 22.80 -14.32
CA MET A 58 -10.77 22.07 -13.46
C MET A 58 -10.02 21.50 -12.26
N MET A 59 -10.66 21.53 -11.10
CA MET A 59 -10.13 20.98 -9.86
C MET A 59 -11.02 19.83 -9.40
N ILE A 60 -10.41 18.67 -9.16
CA ILE A 60 -11.08 17.53 -8.53
C ILE A 60 -10.28 17.15 -7.30
N GLY A 61 -10.94 16.95 -6.17
CA GLY A 61 -10.26 16.56 -4.95
C GLY A 61 -11.07 15.64 -4.06
N GLN A 62 -10.43 15.08 -3.04
CA GLN A 62 -11.11 14.31 -2.02
C GLN A 62 -10.50 14.59 -0.65
N THR A 63 -11.37 14.84 0.32
CA THR A 63 -10.98 14.89 1.73
C THR A 63 -10.88 13.49 2.32
N PHE A 64 -9.97 13.31 3.27
CA PHE A 64 -9.77 12.04 3.97
C PHE A 64 -9.19 12.29 5.38
N ARG A 65 -9.29 11.28 6.24
CA ARG A 65 -8.61 11.29 7.55
C ARG A 65 -7.29 10.56 7.42
N ALA A 66 -6.19 11.22 7.79
CA ALA A 66 -4.89 10.58 7.75
C ALA A 66 -4.76 9.53 8.87
N THR A 67 -4.34 8.32 8.51
CA THR A 67 -4.11 7.22 9.45
C THR A 67 -2.68 7.18 9.99
N SER A 68 -1.78 7.98 9.40
CA SER A 68 -0.37 8.10 9.78
C SER A 68 -0.04 9.52 10.22
N ALA A 69 1.01 9.67 11.03
CA ALA A 69 1.45 10.97 11.54
C ALA A 69 2.16 11.82 10.47
N GLU A 70 2.77 11.16 9.48
CA GLU A 70 3.47 11.80 8.37
C GLU A 70 3.07 11.12 7.06
N LEU A 71 2.86 11.94 6.03
CA LEU A 71 2.52 11.52 4.68
C LEU A 71 3.76 11.63 3.79
N ALA A 72 4.19 10.50 3.23
CA ALA A 72 5.28 10.41 2.27
C ALA A 72 4.83 10.66 0.81
N GLY A 73 3.53 10.57 0.53
CA GLY A 73 3.02 10.72 -0.83
C GLY A 73 1.59 10.25 -1.02
N ALA A 74 1.18 10.21 -2.27
CA ALA A 74 -0.06 9.59 -2.73
C ALA A 74 0.17 8.92 -4.10
N ASP A 75 -0.59 7.89 -4.42
CA ASP A 75 -0.66 7.34 -5.77
C ASP A 75 -2.05 7.64 -6.34
N LEU A 76 -2.10 8.25 -7.54
CA LEU A 76 -3.35 8.59 -8.22
C LEU A 76 -3.59 7.65 -9.39
N LEU A 77 -4.77 7.05 -9.52
CA LEU A 77 -5.11 6.28 -10.72
C LEU A 77 -5.66 7.21 -11.81
N VAL A 78 -4.86 7.41 -12.85
CA VAL A 78 -5.14 8.35 -13.94
C VAL A 78 -5.47 7.63 -15.26
N ALA A 79 -6.20 8.32 -16.12
CA ALA A 79 -6.50 7.90 -17.49
C ALA A 79 -6.20 9.03 -18.47
N THR A 80 -5.84 8.69 -19.69
CA THR A 80 -5.67 9.65 -20.79
C THR A 80 -6.54 9.27 -21.99
N PHE A 81 -7.56 8.43 -21.75
CA PHE A 81 -8.51 7.96 -22.76
C PHE A 81 -7.84 7.34 -23.99
N ALA A 82 -6.80 6.53 -23.76
CA ALA A 82 -6.01 5.87 -24.79
C ALA A 82 -5.26 6.82 -25.75
N GLN A 83 -5.07 8.08 -25.38
CA GLN A 83 -4.22 9.03 -26.09
C GLN A 83 -3.03 9.44 -25.21
N PRO A 84 -1.88 9.82 -25.78
CA PRO A 84 -0.83 10.45 -24.98
C PRO A 84 -1.37 11.74 -24.34
N ALA A 85 -1.07 11.95 -23.05
CA ALA A 85 -1.33 13.24 -22.42
C ALA A 85 -0.52 14.34 -23.14
N ASP A 86 -1.05 15.57 -23.11
CA ASP A 86 -0.39 16.72 -23.71
C ASP A 86 0.99 16.96 -23.07
N PRO A 87 2.10 16.89 -23.82
CA PRO A 87 3.44 17.09 -23.27
C PRO A 87 3.64 18.47 -22.61
N ALA A 88 2.90 19.49 -23.07
CA ALA A 88 2.93 20.83 -22.48
C ALA A 88 1.99 20.97 -21.27
N GLY A 89 1.10 20.00 -21.06
CA GLY A 89 0.16 19.98 -19.95
C GLY A 89 0.84 19.79 -18.61
N LYS A 90 0.19 20.27 -17.55
CA LYS A 90 0.69 20.16 -16.17
C LYS A 90 -0.41 19.62 -15.27
N LEU A 91 -0.09 18.54 -14.57
CA LEU A 91 -0.93 18.02 -13.49
C LEU A 91 -0.39 18.52 -12.17
N GLU A 92 -1.14 19.40 -11.52
CA GLU A 92 -0.83 19.88 -10.20
C GLU A 92 -1.61 19.07 -9.17
N VAL A 93 -0.89 18.51 -8.20
CA VAL A 93 -1.45 17.77 -7.07
C VAL A 93 -1.13 18.54 -5.80
N VAL A 94 -2.17 18.98 -5.09
CA VAL A 94 -2.06 19.76 -3.87
C VAL A 94 -2.58 18.94 -2.70
N LEU A 95 -1.73 18.73 -1.71
CA LEU A 95 -2.13 18.25 -0.39
C LEU A 95 -2.47 19.46 0.49
N ARG A 96 -3.67 19.48 1.06
CA ARG A 96 -4.14 20.53 1.98
C ARG A 96 -4.52 19.98 3.34
N ASP A 97 -4.51 20.86 4.33
CA ASP A 97 -5.30 20.72 5.54
C ASP A 97 -6.75 21.13 5.24
N ALA A 98 -7.68 20.19 5.39
CA ALA A 98 -9.09 20.42 5.09
C ALA A 98 -9.81 21.25 6.17
N GLY A 99 -9.24 21.35 7.38
CA GLY A 99 -9.79 22.18 8.45
C GLY A 99 -9.45 23.66 8.30
N THR A 100 -8.27 23.97 7.74
CA THR A 100 -7.77 25.34 7.58
C THR A 100 -7.75 25.83 6.13
N GLY A 101 -7.85 24.92 5.15
CA GLY A 101 -7.68 25.21 3.72
C GLY A 101 -6.22 25.42 3.30
N GLN A 102 -5.27 25.37 4.24
CA GLN A 102 -3.87 25.63 3.97
C GLN A 102 -3.27 24.57 3.04
N ALA A 103 -2.57 25.02 1.99
CA ALA A 103 -1.75 24.13 1.17
C ALA A 103 -0.51 23.68 1.96
N LEU A 104 -0.39 22.36 2.13
CA LEU A 104 0.74 21.73 2.85
C LEU A 104 1.85 21.31 1.89
N ARG A 105 1.47 20.86 0.68
CA ARG A 105 2.41 20.48 -0.37
C ARG A 105 1.77 20.59 -1.75
N THR A 106 2.54 21.06 -2.71
CA THR A 106 2.19 21.02 -4.13
C THR A 106 3.24 20.22 -4.87
N VAL A 107 2.80 19.30 -5.74
CA VAL A 107 3.63 18.56 -6.68
C VAL A 107 3.10 18.79 -8.08
N THR A 108 3.97 19.15 -9.01
CA THR A 108 3.60 19.30 -10.42
C THR A 108 4.25 18.18 -11.23
N VAL A 109 3.42 17.49 -12.02
CA VAL A 109 3.83 16.44 -12.94
C VAL A 109 3.66 16.95 -14.36
N ALA A 110 4.69 16.79 -15.19
CA ALA A 110 4.60 17.13 -16.60
C ALA A 110 3.67 16.15 -17.32
N GLY A 111 2.90 16.63 -18.31
CA GLY A 111 1.97 15.78 -19.05
C GLY A 111 2.63 14.59 -19.74
N SER A 112 3.90 14.71 -20.15
CA SER A 112 4.69 13.59 -20.68
C SER A 112 4.93 12.45 -19.67
N GLN A 113 4.72 12.70 -18.38
CA GLN A 113 4.87 11.73 -17.30
C GLN A 113 3.52 11.17 -16.81
N VAL A 114 2.40 11.68 -17.31
CA VAL A 114 1.06 11.21 -16.94
C VAL A 114 0.77 9.90 -17.70
N PRO A 115 0.69 8.75 -17.00
CA PRO A 115 0.43 7.48 -17.66
C PRO A 115 -1.05 7.32 -18.04
N ASN A 116 -1.33 6.37 -18.93
CA ASN A 116 -2.69 5.96 -19.23
C ASN A 116 -3.07 4.71 -18.42
N ASN A 117 -4.20 4.76 -17.71
CA ASN A 117 -4.77 3.65 -16.94
C ASN A 117 -3.76 3.02 -15.96
N ALA A 118 -2.95 3.87 -15.33
CA ALA A 118 -1.94 3.43 -14.37
C ALA A 118 -1.85 4.37 -13.16
N TRP A 119 -1.25 3.85 -12.10
CA TRP A 119 -0.97 4.62 -10.89
C TRP A 119 0.17 5.59 -11.15
N LEU A 120 -0.10 6.88 -10.99
CA LEU A 120 0.87 7.96 -11.01
C LEU A 120 1.39 8.19 -9.59
N PRO A 121 2.69 7.94 -9.33
CA PRO A 121 3.26 8.16 -8.01
C PRO A 121 3.52 9.64 -7.74
N ILE A 122 2.89 10.18 -6.70
CA ILE A 122 3.13 11.51 -6.14
C ILE A 122 3.92 11.34 -4.84
N ARG A 123 5.08 11.97 -4.72
CA ARG A 123 5.95 11.83 -3.55
C ARG A 123 6.19 13.19 -2.91
N PHE A 124 6.10 13.24 -1.59
CA PHE A 124 6.31 14.44 -0.79
C PHE A 124 7.68 14.34 -0.12
N HIS A 125 8.63 15.15 -0.57
CA HIS A 125 9.99 15.18 -0.02
C HIS A 125 10.33 16.61 0.39
N PRO A 126 10.53 16.89 1.71
CA PRO A 126 10.36 15.95 2.83
C PRO A 126 8.90 15.49 3.02
N PRO A 127 8.66 14.38 3.75
CA PRO A 127 7.32 13.98 4.19
C PRO A 127 6.60 15.12 4.91
N VAL A 128 5.27 15.11 4.85
CA VAL A 128 4.42 16.17 5.38
C VAL A 128 3.75 15.69 6.66
N THR A 129 3.81 16.48 7.74
CA THR A 129 3.04 16.21 8.95
C THR A 129 1.55 16.18 8.63
N ALA A 130 0.90 15.06 8.94
CA ALA A 130 -0.48 14.85 8.57
C ALA A 130 -1.45 15.69 9.45
N PRO A 131 -2.36 16.47 8.86
CA PRO A 131 -3.46 17.09 9.60
C PRO A 131 -4.49 16.05 10.02
N GLU A 132 -5.40 16.38 10.94
CA GLU A 132 -6.48 15.47 11.35
C GLU A 132 -7.39 15.10 10.16
N ARG A 133 -7.66 16.09 9.29
CA ARG A 133 -8.37 15.92 8.02
C ARG A 133 -7.55 16.58 6.91
N ALA A 134 -7.18 15.78 5.92
CA ALA A 134 -6.43 16.23 4.76
C ALA A 134 -7.34 16.29 3.52
N ALA A 135 -6.89 16.98 2.48
CA ALA A 135 -7.47 16.91 1.15
C ALA A 135 -6.38 16.73 0.10
N ILE A 136 -6.59 15.85 -0.87
CA ILE A 136 -5.81 15.80 -2.11
C ILE A 136 -6.66 16.47 -3.18
N GLU A 137 -6.17 17.56 -3.76
CA GLU A 137 -6.75 18.25 -4.91
C GLU A 137 -5.85 18.05 -6.12
N VAL A 138 -6.47 17.88 -7.28
CA VAL A 138 -5.80 17.64 -8.54
C VAL A 138 -6.35 18.64 -9.55
N ARG A 139 -5.45 19.38 -10.20
CA ARG A 139 -5.77 20.34 -11.25
C ARG A 139 -4.97 20.04 -12.50
N TRP A 140 -5.62 20.12 -13.66
CA TRP A 140 -4.97 19.92 -14.95
C TRP A 140 -4.98 21.20 -15.78
N THR A 141 -3.80 21.61 -16.24
CA THR A 141 -3.65 22.77 -17.13
C THR A 141 -3.23 22.30 -18.51
N SER A 142 -4.20 21.99 -19.36
CA SER A 142 -4.07 21.82 -20.81
C SER A 142 -5.45 21.73 -21.44
N PRO A 143 -5.61 22.14 -22.72
CA PRO A 143 -6.85 21.97 -23.47
C PRO A 143 -7.23 20.49 -23.70
N ARG A 144 -6.30 19.53 -23.59
CA ARG A 144 -6.58 18.10 -23.76
C ARG A 144 -6.89 17.47 -22.41
N PRO A 145 -8.13 17.04 -22.14
CA PRO A 145 -8.47 16.51 -20.81
C PRO A 145 -7.76 15.19 -20.54
N ILE A 146 -7.40 15.00 -19.27
CA ILE A 146 -7.09 13.67 -18.72
C ILE A 146 -8.28 13.23 -17.85
N GLY A 147 -8.16 12.09 -17.19
CA GLY A 147 -9.17 11.63 -16.25
C GLY A 147 -8.59 11.06 -14.97
N LEU A 148 -9.38 11.13 -13.91
CA LEU A 148 -9.11 10.44 -12.64
C LEU A 148 -10.15 9.34 -12.46
N TYR A 149 -9.70 8.15 -12.10
CA TYR A 149 -10.63 7.10 -11.77
C TYR A 149 -11.35 7.42 -10.46
N ALA A 150 -12.64 7.16 -10.42
CA ALA A 150 -13.46 7.23 -9.22
C ALA A 150 -14.44 6.07 -9.16
N SER A 151 -14.81 5.68 -7.96
CA SER A 151 -15.98 4.86 -7.72
C SER A 151 -17.22 5.71 -7.94
N ALA A 152 -18.10 5.26 -8.84
CA ALA A 152 -19.37 5.92 -9.11
C ALA A 152 -20.51 4.97 -8.78
N PRO A 153 -21.63 5.46 -8.21
CA PRO A 153 -22.82 4.64 -8.04
C PRO A 153 -23.31 4.12 -9.41
N PRO A 154 -23.84 2.89 -9.46
CA PRO A 154 -24.39 2.36 -10.70
C PRO A 154 -25.58 3.22 -11.20
N PRO A 155 -25.77 3.33 -12.53
CA PRO A 155 -26.73 4.25 -13.14
C PRO A 155 -28.20 3.88 -12.91
N ASP A 156 -28.49 2.70 -12.33
CA ASP A 156 -29.83 2.15 -12.17
C ASP A 156 -30.57 2.64 -10.91
N GLY A 157 -29.93 3.46 -10.06
CA GLY A 157 -30.60 4.28 -9.05
C GLY A 157 -31.40 3.51 -7.98
N THR A 158 -31.25 2.18 -7.90
CA THR A 158 -31.90 1.39 -6.88
C THR A 158 -31.25 1.70 -5.52
N GLY A 159 -32.05 1.99 -4.49
CA GLY A 159 -31.60 2.47 -3.17
C GLY A 159 -30.59 1.56 -2.44
N GLU A 160 -30.28 0.37 -2.97
CA GLU A 160 -29.12 -0.45 -2.56
C GLU A 160 -27.76 0.19 -2.91
N SER A 161 -27.74 1.24 -3.73
CA SER A 161 -26.52 1.91 -4.18
C SER A 161 -25.76 2.65 -3.06
N GLN A 162 -26.42 3.02 -1.96
CA GLN A 162 -25.72 3.48 -0.75
C GLN A 162 -25.10 2.33 0.06
N GLU A 163 -25.74 1.15 0.03
CA GLU A 163 -25.28 -0.02 0.77
C GLU A 163 -24.09 -0.71 0.08
N ARG A 164 -23.84 -0.46 -1.21
CA ARG A 164 -22.63 -0.94 -1.92
C ARG A 164 -21.47 0.07 -1.90
N LEU A 165 -21.72 1.31 -1.50
CA LEU A 165 -20.72 2.29 -1.05
C LEU A 165 -20.33 2.08 0.43
N THR A 166 -20.82 1.02 1.09
CA THR A 166 -20.49 0.71 2.50
C THR A 166 -19.01 0.43 2.74
N GLU A 167 -18.23 0.21 1.68
CA GLU A 167 -16.78 0.08 1.75
C GLU A 167 -16.05 1.36 1.31
N ASN A 168 -16.60 2.55 1.63
CA ASN A 168 -15.88 3.80 1.47
C ASN A 168 -14.50 3.70 2.17
N PRO A 169 -13.37 3.77 1.42
CA PRO A 169 -12.04 3.63 2.00
C PRO A 169 -11.69 4.81 2.94
N TYR A 170 -12.36 5.95 2.75
CA TYR A 170 -12.21 7.17 3.54
C TYR A 170 -13.57 7.54 4.15
N PRO A 171 -14.03 6.82 5.19
CA PRO A 171 -15.28 7.18 5.87
C PRO A 171 -15.19 8.63 6.36
N HIS A 172 -16.21 9.44 6.05
CA HIS A 172 -16.26 10.90 6.26
C HIS A 172 -15.41 11.75 5.32
N GLY A 173 -14.81 11.16 4.29
CA GLY A 173 -14.29 11.87 3.15
C GLY A 173 -15.41 12.46 2.30
N THR A 174 -15.05 13.45 1.49
CA THR A 174 -15.96 14.12 0.57
C THR A 174 -15.21 14.41 -0.72
N LEU A 175 -15.74 13.91 -1.83
CA LEU A 175 -15.27 14.26 -3.16
C LEU A 175 -15.72 15.70 -3.49
N LEU A 176 -14.80 16.45 -4.08
CA LEU A 176 -14.98 17.83 -4.51
C LEU A 176 -14.73 17.93 -6.00
N ARG A 177 -15.58 18.69 -6.69
CA ARG A 177 -15.42 19.06 -8.10
C ARG A 177 -15.64 20.56 -8.23
N ASP A 178 -14.59 21.29 -8.58
CA ASP A 178 -14.55 22.76 -8.66
C ASP A 178 -15.08 23.44 -7.37
N GLY A 179 -14.81 22.82 -6.22
CA GLY A 179 -15.24 23.29 -4.90
C GLY A 179 -16.62 22.82 -4.46
N GLU A 180 -17.41 22.22 -5.35
CA GLU A 180 -18.73 21.65 -5.05
C GLU A 180 -18.63 20.20 -4.61
N ILE A 181 -19.54 19.76 -3.74
CA ILE A 181 -19.63 18.35 -3.32
C ILE A 181 -20.11 17.50 -4.50
N ALA A 182 -19.43 16.38 -4.73
CA ALA A 182 -19.80 15.41 -5.76
C ALA A 182 -19.89 13.99 -5.19
N ASP A 183 -20.62 13.13 -5.89
CA ASP A 183 -20.77 11.72 -5.52
C ASP A 183 -19.57 10.87 -5.94
N GLY A 184 -19.24 9.89 -5.10
CA GLY A 184 -18.20 8.90 -5.36
C GLY A 184 -16.91 9.12 -4.57
N ASP A 185 -15.93 8.26 -4.83
CA ASP A 185 -14.62 8.27 -4.20
C ASP A 185 -13.52 8.18 -5.27
N LEU A 186 -12.54 9.08 -5.26
CA LEU A 186 -11.37 9.01 -6.11
C LEU A 186 -10.55 7.75 -5.81
N ALA A 187 -10.07 7.14 -6.89
CA ALA A 187 -9.10 6.06 -6.83
C ALA A 187 -7.70 6.62 -6.54
N PHE A 188 -7.44 6.97 -5.28
CA PHE A 188 -6.11 7.30 -4.78
C PHE A 188 -5.73 6.50 -3.55
N ARG A 189 -4.42 6.37 -3.32
CA ARG A 189 -3.84 5.72 -2.15
C ARG A 189 -2.92 6.69 -1.46
N VAL A 190 -3.01 6.79 -0.14
CA VAL A 190 -2.09 7.61 0.66
C VAL A 190 -0.92 6.76 1.13
N LEU A 191 0.29 7.32 1.05
CA LEU A 191 1.50 6.69 1.56
C LEU A 191 1.91 7.36 2.86
N GLY A 192 1.82 6.62 3.97
CA GLY A 192 2.18 7.10 5.30
C GLY A 192 3.54 6.60 5.77
N LEU A 193 4.32 7.43 6.47
CA LEU A 193 5.42 6.95 7.30
C LEU A 193 4.84 6.52 8.65
N HIS A 194 5.08 5.27 9.00
CA HIS A 194 4.63 4.74 10.29
C HIS A 194 5.45 5.38 11.40
N GLY A 195 4.88 6.36 12.10
CA GLY A 195 5.33 6.71 13.45
C GLY A 195 5.16 5.48 14.34
N GLY A 196 6.16 5.14 15.17
CA GLY A 196 6.29 3.90 15.94
C GLY A 196 5.19 3.52 16.95
N ARG A 197 3.95 3.98 16.79
CA ARG A 197 2.76 3.61 17.59
C ARG A 197 1.83 2.62 16.88
N ALA A 198 2.13 2.19 15.65
CA ALA A 198 1.26 1.34 14.84
C ALA A 198 1.45 -0.18 15.04
N LEU A 199 2.51 -0.63 15.74
CA LEU A 199 2.84 -2.05 15.90
C LEU A 199 1.66 -2.94 16.38
N PRO A 200 0.86 -2.56 17.41
CA PRO A 200 -0.25 -3.41 17.83
C PRO A 200 -1.40 -3.44 16.82
N ARG A 201 -1.68 -2.34 16.09
CA ARG A 201 -2.75 -2.28 15.09
C ARG A 201 -2.38 -2.98 13.78
N VAL A 202 -1.12 -2.90 13.36
CA VAL A 202 -0.61 -3.65 12.20
C VAL A 202 -0.63 -5.14 12.48
N ILE A 203 -0.26 -5.58 13.71
CA ILE A 203 -0.37 -6.98 14.13
C ILE A 203 -1.84 -7.42 14.20
N LEU A 204 -2.74 -6.59 14.75
CA LEU A 204 -4.18 -6.88 14.76
C LEU A 204 -4.78 -6.96 13.34
N GLY A 205 -4.37 -6.07 12.44
CA GLY A 205 -4.79 -6.06 11.03
C GLY A 205 -4.26 -7.25 10.26
N LEU A 206 -3.04 -7.70 10.54
CA LEU A 206 -2.47 -8.96 10.04
C LEU A 206 -3.30 -10.16 10.51
N LEU A 207 -3.66 -10.22 11.79
CA LEU A 207 -4.50 -11.30 12.34
C LEU A 207 -5.93 -11.28 11.75
N GLY A 208 -6.51 -10.09 11.54
CA GLY A 208 -7.82 -9.92 10.91
C GLY A 208 -7.84 -10.31 9.42
N GLY A 209 -6.81 -9.91 8.67
CA GLY A 209 -6.64 -10.28 7.26
C GLY A 209 -6.39 -11.78 7.07
N ILE A 210 -5.65 -12.41 8.00
CA ILE A 210 -5.47 -13.87 8.03
C ILE A 210 -6.80 -14.57 8.35
N ALA A 211 -7.58 -14.08 9.30
CA ALA A 211 -8.89 -14.66 9.63
C ALA A 211 -9.88 -14.60 8.45
N SER A 212 -9.86 -13.50 7.69
CA SER A 212 -10.63 -13.34 6.44
C SER A 212 -10.15 -14.30 5.34
N ALA A 213 -8.85 -14.40 5.10
CA ALA A 213 -8.28 -15.29 4.09
C ALA A 213 -8.49 -16.79 4.41
N VAL A 214 -8.43 -17.17 5.69
CA VAL A 214 -8.73 -18.53 6.17
C VAL A 214 -10.21 -18.88 5.95
N ARG A 215 -11.12 -17.90 6.11
CA ARG A 215 -12.55 -18.08 5.89
C ARG A 215 -12.90 -18.24 4.40
N GLY A 216 -12.16 -17.60 3.49
CA GLY A 216 -12.37 -17.71 2.04
C GLY A 216 -11.65 -18.88 1.36
N ARG A 217 -10.53 -19.37 1.91
CA ARG A 217 -9.73 -20.47 1.33
C ARG A 217 -9.12 -21.36 2.42
N PRO A 218 -9.82 -22.41 2.89
CA PRO A 218 -9.41 -23.21 4.05
C PRO A 218 -8.07 -23.92 3.85
N LEU A 219 -7.74 -24.35 2.62
CA LEU A 219 -6.44 -24.96 2.29
C LEU A 219 -5.26 -24.01 2.50
N PHE A 220 -5.43 -22.73 2.17
CA PHE A 220 -4.38 -21.73 2.40
C PHE A 220 -4.14 -21.53 3.90
N GLY A 221 -5.22 -21.43 4.69
CA GLY A 221 -5.14 -21.35 6.14
C GLY A 221 -4.40 -22.52 6.79
N VAL A 222 -4.68 -23.75 6.35
CA VAL A 222 -4.03 -24.97 6.85
C VAL A 222 -2.54 -25.00 6.48
N VAL A 223 -2.19 -24.67 5.23
CA VAL A 223 -0.79 -24.62 4.78
C VAL A 223 -0.01 -23.55 5.55
N TRP A 224 -0.63 -22.40 5.80
CA TRP A 224 0.00 -21.28 6.49
C TRP A 224 0.21 -21.58 7.98
N LEU A 225 -0.80 -22.10 8.67
CA LEU A 225 -0.69 -22.55 10.06
C LEU A 225 0.30 -23.71 10.20
N GLY A 226 0.33 -24.64 9.23
CA GLY A 226 1.31 -25.73 9.17
C GLY A 226 2.75 -25.20 9.01
N GLY A 227 2.95 -24.21 8.15
CA GLY A 227 4.26 -23.56 7.97
C GLY A 227 4.74 -22.84 9.23
N LEU A 228 3.84 -22.14 9.94
CA LEU A 228 4.13 -21.50 11.22
C LEU A 228 4.47 -22.53 12.31
N ALA A 229 3.63 -23.54 12.47
CA ALA A 229 3.83 -24.60 13.47
C ALA A 229 5.14 -25.35 13.21
N GLY A 230 5.46 -25.66 11.95
CA GLY A 230 6.73 -26.27 11.55
C GLY A 230 7.94 -25.38 11.87
N SER A 231 7.82 -24.07 11.63
CA SER A 231 8.89 -23.11 11.93
C SER A 231 9.13 -22.96 13.43
N VAL A 232 8.06 -22.92 14.24
CA VAL A 232 8.15 -22.89 15.70
C VAL A 232 8.72 -24.20 16.24
N ALA A 233 8.29 -25.35 15.72
CA ALA A 233 8.81 -26.65 16.12
C ALA A 233 10.32 -26.76 15.82
N LEU A 234 10.75 -26.34 14.64
CA LEU A 234 12.17 -26.30 14.26
C LEU A 234 12.99 -25.36 15.15
N ALA A 235 12.45 -24.19 15.49
CA ALA A 235 13.10 -23.27 16.43
C ALA A 235 13.26 -23.90 17.82
N VAL A 236 12.19 -24.48 18.38
CA VAL A 236 12.21 -25.14 19.69
C VAL A 236 13.17 -26.34 19.72
N PHE A 237 13.19 -27.14 18.64
CA PHE A 237 14.09 -28.29 18.55
C PHE A 237 15.56 -27.86 18.42
N GLY A 238 15.82 -26.78 17.67
CA GLY A 238 17.14 -26.15 17.59
C GLY A 238 17.62 -25.63 18.95
N PHE A 239 16.75 -24.95 19.70
CA PHE A 239 17.06 -24.44 21.04
C PHE A 239 17.27 -25.55 22.08
N ARG A 240 16.51 -26.65 22.01
CA ARG A 240 16.70 -27.82 22.91
C ARG A 240 18.04 -28.51 22.67
N ARG A 241 18.44 -28.70 21.41
CA ARG A 241 19.75 -29.28 21.06
C ARG A 241 20.94 -28.44 21.54
N GLN A 242 20.82 -27.12 21.52
CA GLN A 242 21.86 -26.22 22.05
C GLN A 242 22.05 -26.33 23.57
N ARG A 243 21.01 -26.69 24.33
CA ARG A 243 21.10 -26.89 25.78
C ARG A 243 21.70 -28.22 26.20
N SER A 244 21.53 -29.28 25.40
CA SER A 244 22.14 -30.59 25.68
C SER A 244 23.59 -30.73 25.19
N ALA A 245 24.10 -29.75 24.44
CA ALA A 245 25.47 -29.69 23.93
C ALA A 245 26.39 -28.73 24.73
N ARG A 246 25.90 -28.18 25.84
CA ARG A 246 26.67 -27.51 26.89
C ARG A 246 26.72 -28.40 28.12
#